data_AF-A0AAV9I867-F1
#
_entry.id   AF-A0AAV9I867-F1
#
_cell.length_a   1.000
_cell.length_b   1.000
_cell.length_c   1.000
_cell.angle_alpha   90.00
_cell.angle_beta   90.00
_cell.angle_gamma   90.00
#
_symmetry.space_group_name_H-M   'P 1'
#
loop_
_entity.id
_entity.type
_entity.pdbx_description
1 polymer ?
#
loop_
_entity_poly.entity_id
_entity_poly.type
_entity_poly.pdbx_seq_one_letter_code
_entity_poly.pdbx_strand_id
1 'polypeptide(L)'
;MTKGEREKSNADLEKVTDHVEEADSESLRKSVGAVLNFASKKEVKATNVKIAADDVHFLINELNLDKKEAENLLKQHNGDLLQVVKQLVDPSNN
;
A
#
# COMPACT_ATOMS: atom_id res chain seq x y z
N MET A 1 1.24 28.03 39.82
CA MET A 1 0.03 27.22 39.56
C MET A 1 -0.87 27.26 40.78
N THR A 2 -1.85 28.14 40.74
CA THR A 2 -2.89 28.32 41.75
C THR A 2 -3.92 27.18 41.69
N LYS A 3 -4.66 26.96 42.79
CA LYS A 3 -5.63 25.86 42.91
C LYS A 3 -6.70 25.88 41.81
N GLY A 4 -7.15 27.08 41.40
CA GLY A 4 -8.14 27.26 40.34
C GLY A 4 -7.65 26.94 38.93
N GLU A 5 -6.33 26.98 38.66
CA GLU A 5 -5.78 26.54 37.36
C GLU A 5 -5.79 25.01 37.23
N ARG A 6 -5.55 24.30 38.36
CA ARG A 6 -5.62 22.84 38.41
C ARG A 6 -7.04 22.31 38.26
N GLU A 7 -8.02 22.99 38.85
CA GLU A 7 -9.44 22.60 38.74
C GLU A 7 -9.97 22.79 37.31
N LYS A 8 -9.60 23.89 36.64
CA LYS A 8 -9.93 24.09 35.21
C LYS A 8 -9.27 23.05 34.30
N SER A 9 -8.01 22.73 34.57
CA SER A 9 -7.29 21.72 33.78
C SER A 9 -7.87 20.32 33.97
N ASN A 10 -8.35 19.99 35.16
CA ASN A 10 -8.99 18.69 35.43
C ASN A 10 -10.37 18.59 34.77
N ALA A 11 -11.16 19.68 34.81
CA ALA A 11 -12.47 19.74 34.17
C ALA A 11 -12.40 19.66 32.64
N ASP A 12 -11.32 20.14 32.02
CA ASP A 12 -11.09 20.01 30.57
C ASP A 12 -10.77 18.57 30.17
N LEU A 13 -10.00 17.86 30.99
CA LEU A 13 -9.66 16.44 30.79
C LEU A 13 -10.88 15.53 30.90
N GLU A 14 -11.80 15.83 31.81
CA GLU A 14 -13.04 15.05 31.99
C GLU A 14 -13.94 15.10 30.74
N LYS A 15 -13.97 16.24 30.04
CA LYS A 15 -14.74 16.41 28.79
C LYS A 15 -14.20 15.58 27.62
N VAL A 16 -12.91 15.27 27.60
CA VAL A 16 -12.30 14.45 26.54
C VAL A 16 -12.75 12.99 26.65
N THR A 17 -13.09 12.54 27.86
CA THR A 17 -13.55 11.17 28.14
C THR A 17 -15.06 11.01 28.17
N ASP A 18 -15.82 12.11 28.01
CA ASP A 18 -17.28 12.03 27.99
C ASP A 18 -17.75 11.23 26.77
N HIS A 19 -18.81 10.46 26.96
CA HIS A 19 -19.34 9.59 25.93
C HIS A 19 -20.11 10.42 24.91
N VAL A 20 -19.59 10.49 23.67
CA VAL A 20 -20.28 11.13 22.55
C VAL A 20 -20.86 10.04 21.63
N GLU A 21 -22.14 10.16 21.28
CA GLU A 21 -22.71 9.35 20.20
C GLU A 21 -22.13 9.84 18.86
N GLU A 22 -21.59 8.89 18.09
CA GLU A 22 -21.05 9.16 16.77
C GLU A 22 -22.21 9.39 15.78
N ALA A 23 -22.27 10.58 15.19
CA ALA A 23 -23.31 10.90 14.21
C ALA A 23 -23.13 10.05 12.95
N ASP A 24 -24.20 9.37 12.50
CA ASP A 24 -24.19 8.55 11.28
C ASP A 24 -23.94 9.43 10.04
N SER A 25 -22.69 9.44 9.59
CA SER A 25 -22.26 10.19 8.42
C SER A 25 -22.30 9.31 7.16
N GLU A 26 -23.49 9.12 6.60
CA GLU A 26 -23.72 8.38 5.36
C GLU A 26 -22.90 8.94 4.18
N SER A 27 -22.64 10.25 4.18
CA SER A 27 -21.78 10.94 3.23
C SER A 27 -20.31 10.52 3.30
N LEU A 28 -19.78 10.19 4.49
CA LEU A 28 -18.42 9.66 4.63
C LEU A 28 -18.31 8.25 4.07
N ARG A 29 -19.32 7.39 4.27
CA ARG A 29 -19.34 6.03 3.72
C ARG A 29 -19.25 6.06 2.18
N LYS A 30 -19.97 6.98 1.54
CA LYS A 30 -19.92 7.16 0.07
C LYS A 30 -18.54 7.62 -0.41
N SER A 31 -17.92 8.58 0.30
CA SER A 31 -16.59 9.09 -0.03
C SER A 31 -15.50 8.03 0.16
N VAL A 32 -15.56 7.24 1.24
CA VAL A 32 -14.64 6.12 1.48
C VAL A 32 -14.78 5.06 0.39
N GLY A 33 -16.02 4.74 -0.03
CA GLY A 33 -16.26 3.85 -1.15
C GLY A 33 -15.64 4.33 -2.46
N ALA A 34 -15.69 5.64 -2.73
CA ALA A 34 -15.04 6.23 -3.91
C ALA A 34 -13.51 6.18 -3.85
N VAL A 35 -12.91 6.42 -2.68
CA VAL A 35 -11.45 6.31 -2.47
C VAL A 35 -10.97 4.87 -2.65
N LEU A 36 -11.68 3.91 -2.07
CA LEU A 36 -11.35 2.49 -2.19
C LEU A 36 -11.45 2.02 -3.66
N ASN A 37 -12.46 2.50 -4.38
CA ASN A 37 -12.62 2.20 -5.81
C ASN A 37 -11.52 2.85 -6.68
N PHE A 38 -10.89 3.93 -6.21
CA PHE A 38 -9.74 4.54 -6.90
C PHE A 38 -8.45 3.75 -6.64
N ALA A 39 -8.25 3.24 -5.42
CA ALA A 39 -7.13 2.37 -5.08
C ALA A 39 -7.18 1.02 -5.83
N SER A 40 -8.38 0.48 -6.07
CA SER A 40 -8.59 -0.78 -6.80
C SER A 40 -8.48 -0.64 -8.33
N LYS A 41 -8.48 0.59 -8.87
CA LYS A 41 -8.35 0.87 -10.31
C LYS A 41 -6.91 1.04 -10.79
N LYS A 42 -5.90 0.79 -9.95
CA LYS A 42 -4.65 0.23 -10.48
C LYS A 42 -4.96 -1.20 -10.91
N GLU A 43 -5.63 -1.30 -12.06
CA GLU A 43 -5.92 -2.54 -12.73
C GLU A 43 -4.58 -3.21 -13.03
N VAL A 44 -4.13 -4.04 -12.10
CA VAL A 44 -3.23 -5.14 -12.41
C VAL A 44 -4.04 -5.97 -13.40
N LYS A 45 -3.87 -5.66 -14.69
CA LYS A 45 -4.32 -6.54 -15.77
C LYS A 45 -3.70 -7.87 -15.43
N ALA A 46 -4.49 -8.77 -14.85
CA ALA A 46 -4.12 -10.14 -14.57
C ALA A 46 -4.04 -10.84 -15.93
N THR A 47 -3.04 -10.46 -16.71
CA THR A 47 -2.62 -11.18 -17.89
C THR A 47 -2.18 -12.54 -17.36
N ASN A 48 -2.82 -13.61 -17.86
CA ASN A 48 -2.42 -14.98 -17.58
C ASN A 48 -1.08 -15.24 -18.27
N VAL A 49 -0.04 -14.57 -17.80
CA VAL A 49 1.32 -14.65 -18.32
C VAL A 49 1.88 -15.96 -17.83
N LYS A 50 2.32 -16.81 -18.77
CA LYS A 50 3.03 -18.05 -18.45
C LYS A 50 4.44 -17.66 -18.01
N ILE A 51 4.68 -17.70 -16.71
CA ILE A 51 5.98 -17.41 -16.12
C ILE A 51 6.69 -18.75 -15.89
N ALA A 52 7.93 -18.90 -16.34
CA ALA A 52 8.72 -20.08 -16.05
C ALA A 52 9.23 -20.02 -14.60
N ALA A 53 9.17 -21.16 -13.89
CA ALA A 53 9.68 -21.24 -12.53
C ALA A 53 11.20 -21.03 -12.46
N ASP A 54 11.92 -21.47 -13.50
CA ASP A 54 13.37 -21.24 -13.65
C ASP A 54 13.72 -19.75 -13.70
N ASP A 55 12.93 -18.94 -14.41
CA ASP A 55 13.17 -17.48 -14.50
C ASP A 55 12.98 -16.80 -13.15
N VAL A 56 11.97 -17.22 -12.38
CA VAL A 56 11.73 -16.72 -11.02
C VAL A 56 12.90 -17.10 -10.11
N HIS A 57 13.38 -18.35 -10.21
CA HIS A 57 14.49 -18.82 -9.39
C HIS A 57 15.82 -18.12 -9.73
N PHE A 58 16.05 -17.83 -11.02
CA PHE A 58 17.19 -17.02 -11.46
C PHE A 58 17.17 -15.62 -10.84
N LEU A 59 16.03 -14.93 -10.92
CA LEU A 59 15.88 -13.58 -10.35
C LEU A 59 16.07 -13.55 -8.83
N ILE A 60 15.62 -14.59 -8.12
CA ILE A 60 15.81 -14.71 -6.67
C ILE A 60 17.29 -14.92 -6.34
N ASN A 61 17.97 -15.83 -7.02
CA ASN A 61 19.35 -16.20 -6.64
C ASN A 61 20.40 -15.22 -7.16
N GLU A 62 20.29 -14.76 -8.40
CA GLU A 62 21.33 -13.95 -9.04
C GLU A 62 21.14 -12.46 -8.77
N LEU A 63 19.90 -11.98 -8.72
CA LEU A 63 19.59 -10.56 -8.49
C LEU A 63 19.10 -10.28 -7.06
N ASN A 64 19.05 -11.31 -6.21
CA ASN A 64 18.67 -11.19 -4.80
C ASN A 64 17.29 -10.54 -4.60
N LEU A 65 16.38 -10.79 -5.55
CA LEU A 65 15.02 -10.26 -5.50
C LEU A 65 14.12 -11.13 -4.64
N ASP A 66 13.19 -10.51 -3.91
CA ASP A 66 12.14 -11.23 -3.23
C ASP A 66 11.25 -11.97 -4.24
N LYS A 67 10.78 -13.17 -3.88
CA LYS A 67 9.93 -14.00 -4.77
C LYS A 67 8.75 -13.21 -5.34
N LYS A 68 8.09 -12.39 -4.51
CA LYS A 68 6.96 -11.56 -4.94
C LYS A 68 7.37 -10.47 -5.94
N GLU A 69 8.55 -9.89 -5.77
CA GLU A 69 9.07 -8.85 -6.67
C GLU A 69 9.50 -9.44 -8.01
N ALA A 70 10.20 -10.58 -7.99
CA ALA A 70 10.58 -11.33 -9.19
C ALA A 70 9.35 -11.72 -10.03
N GLU A 71 8.32 -12.28 -9.39
CA GLU A 71 7.06 -12.63 -10.06
C GLU A 71 6.33 -11.39 -10.62
N ASN A 72 6.37 -10.26 -9.91
CA ASN A 72 5.72 -9.04 -10.37
C ASN A 72 6.44 -8.41 -11.57
N LEU A 73 7.78 -8.38 -11.56
CA LEU A 73 8.59 -7.91 -12.68
C LEU A 73 8.37 -8.79 -13.92
N LEU A 74 8.39 -10.11 -13.77
CA LEU A 74 8.10 -11.02 -14.89
C LEU A 74 6.68 -10.82 -15.43
N LYS A 75 5.68 -10.57 -14.58
CA LYS A 75 4.31 -10.24 -15.04
C LYS A 75 4.25 -8.94 -15.84
N GLN A 76 4.97 -7.91 -15.40
CA GLN A 76 5.04 -6.62 -16.08
C GLN A 76 5.68 -6.73 -17.47
N HIS A 77 6.65 -7.64 -17.63
CA HIS A 77 7.38 -7.87 -18.87
C HIS A 77 6.88 -9.08 -19.67
N ASN A 78 5.66 -9.57 -19.41
CA ASN A 78 5.06 -10.72 -20.11
C ASN A 78 5.91 -12.01 -20.05
N GLY A 79 6.71 -12.18 -19.00
CA GLY A 79 7.59 -13.33 -18.79
C GLY A 79 8.93 -13.25 -19.52
N ASP A 80 9.29 -12.10 -20.10
CA ASP A 80 10.58 -11.93 -20.77
C ASP A 80 11.69 -11.58 -19.76
N LEU A 81 12.49 -12.58 -19.39
CA LEU A 81 13.61 -12.42 -18.47
C LEU A 81 14.66 -11.42 -18.97
N LEU A 82 14.96 -11.39 -20.28
CA LEU A 82 15.99 -10.52 -20.84
C LEU A 82 15.60 -9.05 -20.74
N GLN A 83 14.32 -8.74 -20.98
CA GLN A 83 13.80 -7.38 -20.80
C GLN A 83 13.87 -6.93 -19.35
N VAL A 84 13.52 -7.82 -18.41
CA VAL A 84 13.61 -7.55 -16.96
C VAL A 84 15.06 -7.25 -16.56
N VAL A 85 16.00 -8.13 -16.91
CA VAL A 85 17.42 -7.96 -16.58
C VAL A 85 17.98 -6.69 -17.23
N LYS A 86 17.64 -6.42 -18.49
CA LYS A 86 18.07 -5.21 -19.18
C LYS A 86 17.60 -3.95 -18.44
N GLN A 87 16.34 -3.91 -18.03
CA GLN A 87 15.79 -2.79 -17.27
C GLN A 87 16.46 -2.59 -15.90
N LEU A 88 16.81 -3.68 -15.22
CA LEU A 88 17.48 -3.64 -13.92
C LEU A 88 18.94 -3.19 -14.00
N VAL A 89 19.63 -3.51 -15.10
CA VAL A 89 21.03 -3.17 -15.31
C VAL A 89 21.19 -1.79 -15.96
N ASP A 90 20.18 -1.28 -16.66
CA ASP A 90 20.22 0.04 -17.29
C ASP A 90 20.27 1.15 -16.21
N PRO A 91 21.39 1.88 -16.08
CA PRO A 91 21.57 2.87 -15.01
C PRO A 91 20.70 4.13 -15.20
N SER A 92 20.04 4.26 -16.35
CA SER A 92 19.20 5.42 -16.69
C SER A 92 17.78 5.31 -16.14
N ASN A 93 17.41 4.18 -15.52
CA ASN A 93 16.06 3.92 -15.02
C ASN A 93 15.92 4.16 -13.49
N ASN A 94 16.85 4.92 -12.90
CA ASN A 94 16.88 5.27 -11.47
C ASN A 94 16.95 6.79 -11.27
#